data_AF-A0A1C5PAB9-F1
#
_entry.id   AF-A0A1C5PAB9-F1
#
_cell.length_a   1.000
_cell.length_b   1.000
_cell.length_c   1.000
_cell.angle_alpha   90.00
_cell.angle_beta   90.00
_cell.angle_gamma   90.00
#
_symmetry.space_group_name_H-M   'P 1'
#
loop_
_entity.id
_entity.type
_entity.pdbx_description
1 polymer ?
#
loop_
_entity_poly.entity_id
_entity_poly.type
_entity_poly.pdbx_seq_one_letter_code
_entity_poly.pdbx_strand_id
1 'polypeptide(L)'
;MILVSKGSYYEFNIFLEKDQKYKELFIDQVRVLRSKKNQEDISKKVQVVYKLKSRNSSYSYIQYATVDFSLLEKTCDKYIEKYGC
;
A
#
# COMPACT_ATOMS: atom_id res chain seq x y z
N MET A 1 2.76 -3.77 1.18
CA MET A 1 2.06 -2.53 1.59
C MET A 1 2.69 -2.04 2.88
N ILE A 2 2.56 -0.75 3.19
CA ILE A 2 3.03 -0.15 4.44
C ILE A 2 1.94 0.76 4.99
N LEU A 3 1.98 1.06 6.29
CA LEU A 3 1.22 2.17 6.84
C LEU A 3 1.92 3.48 6.48
N VAL A 4 1.11 4.50 6.21
CA VAL A 4 1.59 5.85 5.94
C VAL A 4 0.69 6.81 6.74
N SER A 5 1.31 7.64 7.57
CA SER A 5 0.61 8.68 8.32
C SER A 5 -0.01 9.72 7.39
N LYS A 6 -1.14 10.29 7.81
CA LYS A 6 -1.76 11.41 7.11
C LYS A 6 -0.75 12.56 7.03
N GLY A 7 -0.69 13.25 5.90
CA GLY A 7 0.29 14.33 5.69
C GLY A 7 1.73 13.88 5.42
N SER A 8 2.03 12.58 5.50
CA SER A 8 3.35 12.01 5.14
C SER A 8 3.38 11.40 3.74
N TYR A 9 2.42 11.76 2.90
CA TYR A 9 2.38 11.42 1.48
C TYR A 9 1.99 12.65 0.66
N TYR A 10 2.42 12.67 -0.59
CA TYR A 10 2.00 13.65 -1.58
C TYR A 10 1.11 12.97 -2.61
N GLU A 11 -0.03 13.58 -2.91
CA GLU A 11 -0.87 13.12 -4.00
C GLU A 11 -0.20 13.40 -5.33
N PHE A 12 -0.08 12.36 -6.16
CA PHE A 12 0.51 12.49 -7.48
C PHE A 12 -0.51 13.12 -8.45
N ASN A 13 -0.21 14.32 -8.95
CA ASN A 13 -1.05 15.00 -9.93
C ASN A 13 -0.62 14.67 -11.37
N ILE A 14 -1.32 13.71 -11.98
CA ILE A 14 -1.08 13.24 -13.35
C ILE A 14 -1.17 14.35 -14.42
N PHE A 15 -1.89 15.44 -14.16
CA PHE A 15 -2.01 16.54 -15.12
C PHE A 15 -0.73 17.37 -15.23
N LEU A 16 0.10 17.36 -14.19
CA LEU A 16 1.40 18.05 -14.15
C LEU A 16 2.55 17.19 -14.70
N GLU A 17 2.31 15.91 -14.97
CA GLU A 17 3.30 15.01 -15.56
C GLU A 17 3.64 15.42 -16.99
N LYS A 18 4.95 15.58 -17.26
CA LYS A 18 5.50 16.03 -18.53
C LYS A 18 5.86 14.85 -19.45
N ASP A 19 6.23 13.70 -18.90
CA ASP A 19 6.50 12.51 -19.69
C ASP A 19 5.19 11.89 -20.18
N GLN A 20 4.93 12.04 -21.48
CA GLN A 20 3.71 11.56 -22.10
C GLN A 20 3.57 10.04 -22.07
N LYS A 21 4.67 9.29 -22.23
CA LYS A 21 4.62 7.81 -22.22
C LYS A 21 4.30 7.30 -20.82
N TYR A 22 4.94 7.87 -19.81
CA TYR A 22 4.65 7.53 -18.42
C TYR A 22 3.21 7.89 -18.05
N LYS A 23 2.74 9.07 -18.49
CA LYS A 23 1.38 9.54 -18.24
C LYS A 23 0.32 8.60 -18.82
N GLU A 24 0.48 8.17 -20.07
CA GLU A 24 -0.43 7.23 -20.73
C GLU A 24 -0.48 5.90 -20.00
N LEU A 25 0.70 5.33 -19.69
CA LEU A 25 0.80 4.08 -18.94
C LEU A 25 0.11 4.17 -17.58
N PHE A 26 0.33 5.26 -16.84
CA PHE A 26 -0.26 5.47 -15.53
C PHE A 26 -1.79 5.57 -15.60
N ILE A 27 -2.32 6.27 -16.61
CA ILE A 27 -3.78 6.37 -16.83
C ILE A 27 -4.38 4.99 -17.09
N ASP A 28 -3.73 4.16 -17.91
CA ASP A 28 -4.21 2.80 -18.19
C ASP A 28 -4.19 1.91 -16.95
N GLN A 29 -3.11 1.99 -16.15
CA GLN A 29 -3.02 1.27 -14.88
C GLN A 29 -4.14 1.71 -13.91
N VAL A 30 -4.34 3.02 -13.73
CA VAL A 30 -5.40 3.54 -12.86
C VAL A 30 -6.79 3.12 -13.35
N ARG A 31 -7.03 3.09 -14.67
CA ARG A 31 -8.29 2.63 -15.25
C ARG A 31 -8.59 1.19 -14.86
N VAL A 32 -7.60 0.29 -14.97
CA VAL A 32 -7.74 -1.12 -14.56
C VAL A 32 -8.00 -1.21 -13.06
N LEU A 33 -7.23 -0.47 -12.25
CA LEU A 33 -7.36 -0.49 -10.79
C LEU A 33 -8.71 0.04 -10.32
N ARG A 34 -9.28 1.07 -10.96
CA ARG A 34 -10.54 1.71 -10.55
C ARG A 34 -11.79 0.85 -10.72
N SER A 35 -11.72 -0.26 -11.46
CA SER A 35 -12.88 -1.13 -11.58
C SER A 35 -13.28 -1.71 -10.22
N LYS A 36 -14.58 -1.72 -9.91
CA LYS A 36 -15.10 -2.20 -8.63
C LYS A 36 -14.62 -3.62 -8.30
N LYS A 37 -14.63 -4.51 -9.29
CA LYS A 37 -14.14 -5.89 -9.19
C LYS A 37 -12.68 -5.94 -8.73
N ASN A 38 -11.81 -5.13 -9.32
CA ASN A 38 -10.38 -5.13 -8.98
C ASN A 38 -10.14 -4.48 -7.62
N GLN A 39 -10.85 -3.41 -7.27
CA GLN A 39 -10.78 -2.81 -5.92
C GLN A 39 -11.15 -3.83 -4.83
N GLU A 40 -12.23 -4.60 -5.04
CA GLU A 40 -12.65 -5.65 -4.10
C GLU A 40 -11.63 -6.80 -4.01
N ASP A 41 -11.08 -7.26 -5.14
CA ASP A 41 -10.06 -8.30 -5.17
C ASP A 41 -8.76 -7.87 -4.46
N ILE A 42 -8.31 -6.64 -4.71
CA ILE A 42 -7.14 -6.06 -4.04
C ILE A 42 -7.38 -5.99 -2.53
N SER A 43 -8.54 -5.48 -2.10
CA SER A 43 -8.90 -5.39 -0.68
C SER A 43 -8.92 -6.76 -0.01
N LYS A 44 -9.53 -7.77 -0.66
CA LYS A 44 -9.54 -9.16 -0.17
C LYS A 44 -8.13 -9.72 -0.03
N LYS A 45 -7.27 -9.56 -1.04
CA LYS A 45 -5.88 -10.04 -1.02
C LYS A 45 -5.05 -9.39 0.08
N VAL A 46 -5.19 -8.08 0.26
CA VAL A 46 -4.54 -7.33 1.34
C VAL A 46 -4.94 -7.89 2.70
N GLN A 47 -6.23 -8.10 2.95
CA GLN A 47 -6.71 -8.65 4.22
C GLN A 47 -6.20 -10.07 4.47
N VAL A 48 -6.15 -10.92 3.43
CA VAL A 48 -5.63 -12.29 3.55
C VAL A 48 -4.15 -12.28 3.90
N VAL A 49 -3.33 -11.51 3.19
CA VAL A 49 -1.89 -11.43 3.45
C VAL A 49 -1.61 -10.90 4.86
N TYR A 50 -2.32 -9.85 5.28
CA TYR A 50 -2.18 -9.29 6.63
C TYR A 50 -2.52 -10.33 7.72
N LYS A 51 -3.65 -11.05 7.58
CA LYS A 51 -4.06 -12.10 8.52
C LYS A 51 -3.08 -13.30 8.55
N LEU A 52 -2.54 -13.68 7.40
CA LEU A 52 -1.58 -14.78 7.32
C LEU A 52 -0.24 -14.42 7.94
N LYS A 53 0.20 -13.17 7.77
CA LYS A 53 1.42 -12.63 8.39
C LYS A 53 1.28 -12.55 9.91
N SER A 54 0.18 -11.98 10.43
CA SER A 54 -0.02 -11.79 11.88
C SER A 54 -0.17 -13.09 12.67
N ARG A 55 -0.70 -14.15 12.05
CA ARG A 55 -0.86 -15.46 12.70
C ARG A 55 0.43 -16.27 12.83
N ASN A 56 1.58 -15.75 12.38
CA ASN A 56 2.82 -16.52 12.22
C ASN A 56 2.56 -17.88 11.54
N SER A 57 1.67 -17.87 10.53
CA SER A 57 1.24 -19.10 9.86
C SER A 57 2.44 -19.84 9.26
N SER A 58 2.34 -21.17 9.17
CA SER A 58 3.35 -22.08 8.61
C SER A 58 3.68 -21.82 7.12
N TYR A 59 3.01 -20.86 6.48
CA TYR A 59 3.34 -20.37 5.15
C TYR A 59 4.61 -19.51 5.19
N SER A 60 5.76 -20.20 5.21
CA SER A 60 7.10 -19.61 5.17
C SER A 60 7.23 -18.55 4.09
N TYR A 61 6.66 -18.78 2.90
CA TYR A 61 6.72 -17.83 1.79
C TYR A 61 6.14 -16.46 2.15
N ILE A 62 4.94 -16.41 2.75
CA ILE A 62 4.34 -15.13 3.16
C ILE A 62 5.17 -14.48 4.26
N GLN A 63 5.73 -15.27 5.18
CA GLN A 63 6.56 -14.74 6.26
C GLN A 63 7.83 -14.05 5.75
N TYR A 64 8.50 -14.61 4.75
CA TYR A 64 9.74 -14.06 4.20
C TYR A 64 9.51 -13.01 3.11
N ALA A 65 8.48 -13.18 2.28
CA ALA A 65 8.21 -12.28 1.15
C ALA A 65 7.44 -11.00 1.55
N THR A 66 6.95 -10.92 2.78
CA THR A 66 6.20 -9.76 3.27
C THR A 66 6.90 -9.06 4.41
N VAL A 67 6.72 -7.74 4.47
CA VAL A 67 7.22 -6.89 5.53
C VAL A 67 6.59 -7.25 6.88
N ASP A 68 7.28 -6.93 7.97
CA ASP A 68 6.73 -7.03 9.31
C ASP A 68 5.75 -5.88 9.55
N PHE A 69 4.45 -6.16 9.39
CA PHE A 69 3.40 -5.16 9.59
C PHE A 69 3.36 -4.64 11.03
N SER A 70 3.57 -5.50 12.04
CA SER A 70 3.49 -5.07 13.45
C SER A 70 4.62 -4.11 13.81
N LEU A 71 5.82 -4.36 13.30
CA LEU A 71 6.95 -3.45 13.46
C LEU A 71 6.70 -2.11 12.77
N LEU A 72 6.16 -2.14 11.54
CA LEU A 72 5.84 -0.92 10.79
C LEU A 72 4.76 -0.08 11.47
N GLU A 73 3.70 -0.69 12.01
CA GLU A 73 2.65 0.00 12.76
C GLU A 73 3.23 0.74 13.97
N LYS A 74 3.99 0.04 14.83
CA LYS A 74 4.64 0.65 16.00
C LYS A 74 5.61 1.78 15.63
N THR A 75 6.27 1.66 14.49
CA THR A 75 7.22 2.68 14.01
C THR A 75 6.47 3.89 13.45
N CYS A 76 5.35 3.66 12.76
CA CYS A 76 4.48 4.72 12.28
C CYS A 76 3.86 5.51 13.44
N ASP A 77 3.40 4.84 14.50
CA ASP A 77 2.86 5.50 15.69
C ASP A 77 3.89 6.45 16.32
N LYS A 78 5.13 5.98 16.50
CA LYS A 78 6.25 6.80 16.99
C LYS A 78 6.57 7.99 16.09
N TYR A 79 6.43 7.82 14.77
CA TYR A 79 6.64 8.89 13.82
C TYR A 79 5.56 9.98 13.98
N ILE A 80 4.29 9.57 14.09
CA ILE A 80 3.18 10.49 14.35
C ILE A 80 3.36 11.21 15.67
N GLU A 81 3.70 10.51 16.75
CA GLU A 81 3.96 11.12 18.08
C GLU A 81 5.06 12.18 18.03
N LYS A 82 6.13 11.94 17.26
CA LYS A 82 7.28 12.84 17.20
C LYS A 82 7.05 14.06 16.31
N TYR A 83 6.32 13.90 15.20
CA TYR A 83 6.21 14.92 14.15
C TYR A 83 4.81 15.52 14.01
N GLY A 84 3.81 15.01 14.73
CA GLY A 84 2.46 15.58 14.82
C GLY A 84 1.70 15.61 13.50
N CYS A 85 1.96 14.66 12.60
CA CYS A 85 1.34 14.56 11.28
C CYS A 85 -0.15 14.15 11.34
#